data_AF-A0A7V1JDY5-F1
#
_entry.id   AF-A0A7V1JDY5-F1
#
_cell.length_a   1.000
_cell.length_b   1.000
_cell.length_c   1.000
_cell.angle_alpha   90.00
_cell.angle_beta   90.00
_cell.angle_gamma   90.00
#
_symmetry.space_group_name_H-M   'P 1'
#
loop_
_entity.id
_entity.type
_entity.pdbx_description
1 polymer ?
#
loop_
_entity_poly.entity_id
_entity_poly.type
_entity_poly.pdbx_seq_one_letter_code
_entity_poly.pdbx_strand_id
1 'polypeptide(L)'
;TVKDIRDGQIDTFIGSVFMVIVAIAIILITGATVYGFTSTPNLGIQTILSIISAKMGWVAMRLFALGLIEAGLIAAIAISASTSWAMGEAFGWPKSINMPPLQGWKFYLPGIISLFIAGGIVLIPNAPLGFLNLTVQVIATIFMPAAMMFLLLLLNDKEIMGDYTNRPWQNISAFAIVGFLIVMDGIYGLIVVFPHIFT
;
A
#
# COMPACT_ATOMS: atom_id res chain seq x y z
N THR A 1 10.28 -22.90 7.15
CA THR A 1 10.13 -24.37 7.14
C THR A 1 8.65 -24.73 7.15
N VAL A 2 8.26 -25.93 6.72
CA VAL A 2 6.84 -26.40 6.74
C VAL A 2 6.15 -26.15 8.10
N LYS A 3 6.91 -26.27 9.20
CA LYS A 3 6.43 -26.01 10.56
C LYS A 3 5.98 -24.56 10.79
N ASP A 4 6.58 -23.59 10.08
CA ASP A 4 6.33 -22.16 10.28
C ASP A 4 5.16 -21.64 9.44
N ILE A 5 4.57 -22.47 8.57
CA ILE A 5 3.45 -22.08 7.71
C ILE A 5 2.26 -21.64 8.58
N ARG A 6 1.97 -22.38 9.65
CA ARG A 6 0.85 -22.07 10.54
C ARG A 6 1.08 -20.78 11.31
N ASP A 7 2.31 -20.56 11.77
CA ASP A 7 2.68 -19.35 12.50
C ASP A 7 2.62 -18.12 11.58
N GLY A 8 3.11 -18.26 10.33
CA GLY A 8 3.01 -17.21 9.31
C GLY A 8 1.56 -16.89 8.90
N GLN A 9 0.69 -17.89 8.83
CA GLN A 9 -0.74 -17.68 8.59
C GLN A 9 -1.42 -16.91 9.72
N ILE A 10 -1.09 -17.25 10.98
CA ILE A 10 -1.63 -16.57 12.16
C ILE A 10 -1.12 -15.12 12.21
N ASP A 11 0.17 -14.90 11.97
CA ASP A 11 0.76 -13.56 11.93
C ASP A 11 0.12 -12.69 10.86
N THR A 12 -0.02 -13.22 9.63
CA THR A 12 -0.69 -12.52 8.53
C THR A 12 -2.15 -12.22 8.85
N PHE A 13 -2.87 -13.16 9.47
CA PHE A 13 -4.27 -12.98 9.84
C PHE A 13 -4.43 -11.88 10.90
N ILE A 14 -3.64 -11.94 11.98
CA ILE A 14 -3.66 -10.94 13.05
C ILE A 14 -3.30 -9.57 12.48
N GLY A 15 -2.23 -9.49 11.68
CA GLY A 15 -1.81 -8.25 11.03
C GLY A 15 -2.89 -7.64 10.15
N SER A 16 -3.56 -8.46 9.34
CA SER A 16 -4.65 -8.02 8.47
C SER A 16 -5.85 -7.50 9.27
N VAL A 17 -6.25 -8.19 10.35
CA VAL A 17 -7.36 -7.75 11.21
C VAL A 17 -7.06 -6.41 11.88
N PHE A 18 -5.85 -6.25 12.43
CA PHE A 18 -5.42 -4.98 13.03
C PHE A 18 -5.41 -3.84 11.99
N MET A 19 -4.92 -4.11 10.78
CA MET A 19 -4.93 -3.13 9.68
C MET A 19 -6.35 -2.67 9.36
N VAL A 20 -7.32 -3.58 9.26
CA VAL A 20 -8.72 -3.22 9.00
C VAL A 20 -9.31 -2.38 10.14
N ILE A 21 -9.05 -2.74 11.40
CA ILE A 21 -9.52 -1.98 12.56
C ILE A 21 -8.99 -0.54 12.53
N VAL A 22 -7.69 -0.38 12.28
CA VAL A 22 -7.07 0.95 12.19
C VAL A 22 -7.63 1.74 11.01
N ALA A 23 -7.81 1.10 9.84
CA ALA A 23 -8.41 1.74 8.68
C ALA A 23 -9.83 2.26 8.96
N ILE A 24 -10.68 1.45 9.60
CA ILE A 24 -12.02 1.85 10.01
C ILE A 24 -11.96 3.02 11.00
N ALA A 25 -11.06 2.99 11.98
CA ALA A 25 -10.89 4.08 12.93
C ALA A 25 -10.52 5.40 12.24
N ILE A 26 -9.58 5.37 11.28
CA ILE A 26 -9.18 6.55 10.50
C ILE A 26 -10.36 7.09 9.67
N ILE A 27 -11.13 6.20 9.02
CA ILE A 27 -12.31 6.58 8.24
C ILE A 27 -13.36 7.24 9.14
N LEU A 28 -13.64 6.66 10.32
CA LEU A 28 -14.62 7.21 11.27
C LEU A 28 -14.19 8.58 11.83
N ILE A 29 -12.92 8.73 12.23
CA ILE A 29 -12.38 10.00 12.74
C ILE A 29 -12.43 11.07 11.65
N THR A 30 -11.96 10.75 10.44
CA THR A 30 -11.94 11.69 9.31
C THR A 30 -13.37 12.04 8.89
N GLY A 31 -14.25 11.05 8.83
CA GLY A 31 -15.68 11.24 8.55
C GLY A 31 -16.32 12.19 9.58
N ALA A 32 -16.21 11.91 10.87
CA ALA A 32 -16.82 12.74 11.92
C ALA A 32 -16.23 14.16 12.00
N THR A 33 -14.95 14.33 11.68
CA THR A 33 -14.28 15.63 11.73
C THR A 33 -14.58 16.48 10.49
N VAL A 34 -14.57 15.88 9.30
CA VAL A 34 -14.73 16.57 8.02
C VAL A 34 -16.21 16.75 7.61
N TYR A 35 -17.13 15.94 8.15
CA TYR A 35 -18.56 16.09 7.88
C TYR A 35 -19.04 17.53 8.19
N GLY A 36 -19.43 18.26 7.13
CA GLY A 36 -19.84 19.68 7.17
C GLY A 36 -18.84 20.69 6.60
N PHE A 37 -17.58 20.31 6.33
CA PHE A 37 -16.58 21.15 5.66
C PHE A 37 -16.53 20.82 4.15
N THR A 38 -17.66 21.00 3.46
CA THR A 38 -17.93 20.47 2.09
C THR A 38 -17.56 21.41 0.94
N SER A 39 -16.60 22.31 1.09
CA SER A 39 -16.28 23.30 0.03
C SER A 39 -14.94 23.12 -0.67
N THR A 40 -14.17 22.08 -0.37
CA THR A 40 -12.88 21.83 -1.02
C THR A 40 -12.82 20.45 -1.67
N PRO A 41 -12.74 20.37 -3.02
CA PRO A 41 -12.61 19.10 -3.74
C PRO A 41 -11.29 18.36 -3.50
N ASN A 42 -10.33 18.97 -2.78
CA ASN A 42 -9.02 18.40 -2.53
C ASN A 42 -8.64 18.59 -1.04
N LEU A 43 -9.04 17.62 -0.20
CA LEU A 43 -8.70 17.61 1.22
C LEU A 43 -7.25 17.17 1.40
N GLY A 44 -6.33 18.13 1.34
CA GLY A 44 -4.93 17.89 1.69
C GLY A 44 -4.78 17.51 3.17
N ILE A 45 -3.73 16.75 3.49
CA ILE A 45 -3.37 16.37 4.87
C ILE A 45 -3.29 17.57 5.81
N GLN A 46 -2.79 18.71 5.32
CA GLN A 46 -2.70 19.96 6.09
C GLN A 46 -4.09 20.46 6.53
N THR A 47 -5.08 20.38 5.63
CA THR A 47 -6.47 20.75 5.92
C THR A 47 -7.12 19.77 6.89
N ILE A 48 -6.84 18.48 6.75
CA ILE A 48 -7.34 17.46 7.69
C ILE A 48 -6.78 17.73 9.11
N LEU A 49 -5.48 18.00 9.22
CA LEU A 49 -4.84 18.32 10.49
C LEU A 49 -5.39 19.59 11.13
N SER A 50 -5.67 20.64 10.35
CA SER A 50 -6.24 21.88 10.88
C SER A 50 -7.68 21.68 11.37
N ILE A 51 -8.48 20.90 10.66
CA ILE A 51 -9.85 20.54 11.08
C ILE A 51 -9.81 19.71 12.37
N ILE A 52 -8.91 18.72 12.46
CA ILE A 52 -8.73 17.90 13.68
C ILE A 52 -8.30 18.79 14.84
N SER A 53 -7.36 19.72 14.63
CA SER A 53 -6.93 20.66 15.67
C SER A 53 -8.08 21.53 16.16
N ALA A 54 -8.93 22.01 15.25
CA ALA A 54 -10.06 22.87 15.60
C ALA A 54 -11.15 22.12 16.37
N LYS A 55 -11.43 20.85 16.05
CA LYS A 55 -12.49 20.05 16.69
C LYS A 55 -12.05 19.27 17.93
N MET A 56 -10.86 18.68 17.90
CA MET A 56 -10.37 17.72 18.92
C MET A 56 -9.15 18.26 19.71
N GLY A 57 -8.65 19.44 19.35
CA GLY A 57 -7.52 20.09 20.02
C GLY A 57 -6.14 19.65 19.53
N TRP A 58 -5.13 20.36 19.99
CA TRP A 58 -3.73 20.22 19.54
C TRP A 58 -3.10 18.86 19.85
N VAL A 59 -3.52 18.20 20.94
CA VAL A 59 -2.99 16.89 21.34
C VAL A 59 -3.42 15.81 20.33
N ALA A 60 -4.70 15.78 19.97
CA ALA A 60 -5.24 14.86 18.98
C ALA A 60 -4.58 15.06 17.60
N MET A 61 -4.41 16.32 17.18
CA MET A 61 -3.70 16.66 15.95
C MET A 61 -2.26 16.09 15.93
N ARG A 62 -1.51 16.27 17.02
CA ARG A 62 -0.11 15.79 17.12
C ARG A 62 -0.03 14.27 17.09
N LEU A 63 -0.92 13.57 17.79
CA LEU A 63 -0.97 12.11 17.77
C LEU A 63 -1.33 11.58 16.37
N PHE A 64 -2.28 12.21 15.69
CA PHE A 64 -2.64 11.85 14.31
C PHE A 64 -1.48 12.09 13.35
N ALA A 65 -0.81 13.24 13.44
CA ALA A 65 0.36 13.55 12.63
C ALA A 65 1.52 12.57 12.89
N LEU A 66 1.75 12.18 14.14
CA LEU A 66 2.77 11.19 14.51
C LEU A 66 2.47 9.81 13.91
N GLY A 67 1.21 9.36 13.98
CA GLY A 67 0.79 8.10 13.34
C GLY A 67 0.94 8.13 11.82
N LEU A 68 0.64 9.27 11.17
CA LEU A 68 0.81 9.42 9.74
C LEU A 68 2.29 9.37 9.31
N ILE A 69 3.18 9.98 10.10
CA ILE A 69 4.65 9.94 9.87
C ILE A 69 5.16 8.51 10.02
N GLU A 70 4.74 7.81 11.08
CA GLU A 70 5.17 6.44 11.37
C GLU A 70 4.72 5.46 10.28
N ALA A 71 3.45 5.52 9.88
CA ALA A 71 2.92 4.69 8.79
C ALA A 71 3.65 4.96 7.46
N GLY A 72 3.90 6.23 7.13
CA GLY A 72 4.64 6.61 5.94
C GLY A 72 6.09 6.12 5.95
N LEU A 73 6.76 6.17 7.12
CA LEU A 73 8.12 5.69 7.28
C LEU A 73 8.22 4.17 7.08
N ILE A 74 7.34 3.40 7.70
CA ILE A 74 7.29 1.94 7.52
C ILE A 74 7.04 1.59 6.05
N ALA A 75 6.06 2.24 5.42
CA ALA A 75 5.75 2.02 4.01
C ALA A 75 6.95 2.34 3.10
N ALA A 76 7.65 3.45 3.34
CA ALA A 76 8.82 3.84 2.57
C ALA A 76 9.94 2.79 2.68
N ILE A 77 10.20 2.27 3.89
CA ILE A 77 11.22 1.24 4.11
C ILE A 77 10.84 -0.06 3.38
N ALA A 78 9.58 -0.50 3.52
CA ALA A 78 9.09 -1.73 2.90
C ALA A 78 9.14 -1.67 1.36
N ILE A 79 8.68 -0.56 0.77
CA ILE A 79 8.69 -0.34 -0.69
C ILE A 79 10.13 -0.26 -1.21
N SER A 80 11.00 0.47 -0.50
CA SER A 80 12.43 0.58 -0.86
C SER A 80 13.11 -0.78 -0.85
N ALA A 81 12.87 -1.59 0.18
CA ALA A 81 13.38 -2.95 0.27
C ALA A 81 12.85 -3.85 -0.87
N SER A 82 11.53 -3.86 -1.10
CA SER A 82 10.90 -4.64 -2.17
C SER A 82 11.43 -4.26 -3.56
N THR A 83 11.57 -2.95 -3.82
CA THR A 83 12.12 -2.43 -5.08
C THR A 83 13.57 -2.88 -5.29
N SER A 84 14.38 -2.83 -4.22
CA SER A 84 15.78 -3.25 -4.24
C SER A 84 15.91 -4.74 -4.59
N TRP A 85 15.03 -5.58 -4.02
CA TRP A 85 14.94 -7.01 -4.36
C TRP A 85 14.52 -7.26 -5.80
N ALA A 86 13.46 -6.58 -6.27
CA ALA A 86 12.97 -6.73 -7.65
C ALA A 86 14.02 -6.29 -8.68
N MET A 87 14.71 -5.17 -8.42
CA MET A 87 15.80 -4.69 -9.27
C MET A 87 17.00 -5.65 -9.22
N GLY A 88 17.34 -6.16 -8.03
CA GLY A 88 18.41 -7.15 -7.88
C GLY A 88 18.15 -8.42 -8.68
N GLU A 89 16.90 -8.88 -8.71
CA GLU A 89 16.47 -10.04 -9.50
C GLU A 89 16.48 -9.76 -11.01
N ALA A 90 15.93 -8.61 -11.44
CA ALA A 90 15.87 -8.24 -12.86
C ALA A 90 17.26 -8.02 -13.50
N PHE A 91 18.22 -7.48 -12.74
CA PHE A 91 19.58 -7.20 -13.24
C PHE A 91 20.61 -8.27 -12.88
N GLY A 92 20.19 -9.37 -12.23
CA GLY A 92 21.08 -10.43 -11.77
C GLY A 92 22.13 -9.96 -10.75
N TRP A 93 21.84 -8.90 -10.00
CA TRP A 93 22.74 -8.38 -8.98
C TRP A 93 22.71 -9.26 -7.72
N PRO A 94 23.78 -9.24 -6.90
CA PRO A 94 23.82 -10.01 -5.66
C PRO A 94 22.67 -9.63 -4.72
N LYS A 95 21.89 -10.62 -4.30
CA LYS A 95 20.66 -10.46 -3.50
C LYS A 95 20.91 -10.83 -2.04
N SER A 96 21.27 -9.88 -1.17
CA SER A 96 21.42 -10.16 0.27
C SER A 96 21.37 -8.89 1.14
N ILE A 97 20.47 -8.89 2.13
CA ILE A 97 20.42 -7.89 3.21
C ILE A 97 21.64 -8.02 4.14
N ASN A 98 22.25 -9.20 4.21
CA ASN A 98 23.43 -9.49 5.04
C ASN A 98 24.76 -9.25 4.31
N MET A 99 24.75 -8.68 3.10
CA MET A 99 25.99 -8.29 2.43
C MET A 99 26.57 -7.01 3.03
N PRO A 100 27.91 -6.89 3.12
CA PRO A 100 28.53 -5.67 3.60
C PRO A 100 28.12 -4.48 2.70
N PRO A 101 27.78 -3.31 3.27
CA PRO A 101 27.18 -2.18 2.55
C PRO A 101 28.05 -1.66 1.39
N LEU A 102 29.36 -1.92 1.42
CA LEU A 102 30.29 -1.59 0.32
C LEU A 102 30.22 -2.54 -0.88
N GLN A 103 29.87 -3.82 -0.70
CA GLN A 103 29.70 -4.77 -1.82
C GLN A 103 28.26 -4.82 -2.34
N GLY A 104 27.29 -4.47 -1.47
CA GLY A 104 25.86 -4.42 -1.80
C GLY A 104 25.35 -3.05 -2.27
N TRP A 105 26.20 -2.05 -2.55
CA TRP A 105 25.75 -0.68 -2.89
C TRP A 105 24.74 -0.63 -4.05
N LYS A 106 24.90 -1.50 -5.05
CA LYS A 106 23.98 -1.63 -6.19
C LYS A 106 22.58 -2.09 -5.77
N PHE A 107 22.47 -2.84 -4.68
CA PHE A 107 21.20 -3.29 -4.12
C PHE A 107 20.44 -2.12 -3.46
N TYR A 108 21.11 -1.23 -2.74
CA TYR A 108 20.46 -0.09 -2.05
C TYR A 108 20.21 1.13 -2.95
N LEU A 109 20.89 1.20 -4.09
CA LEU A 109 20.84 2.31 -5.06
C LEU A 109 19.42 2.66 -5.54
N PRO A 110 18.56 1.69 -5.95
CA PRO A 110 17.21 1.98 -6.42
C PRO A 110 16.33 2.60 -5.33
N GLY A 111 16.46 2.11 -4.09
CA GLY A 111 15.73 2.62 -2.94
C GLY A 111 16.16 4.03 -2.53
N ILE A 112 17.46 4.33 -2.61
CA ILE A 112 17.99 5.67 -2.33
C ILE A 112 17.56 6.66 -3.42
N ILE A 113 17.67 6.27 -4.71
CA ILE A 113 17.22 7.10 -5.83
C ILE A 113 15.73 7.40 -5.72
N SER A 114 14.89 6.39 -5.46
CA SER A 114 13.45 6.58 -5.34
C SER A 114 13.10 7.51 -4.17
N LEU A 115 13.82 7.40 -3.05
CA LEU A 115 13.65 8.29 -1.91
C LEU A 115 14.02 9.75 -2.25
N PHE A 116 15.16 9.98 -2.92
CA PHE A 116 15.57 11.33 -3.32
C PHE A 116 14.62 11.94 -4.36
N ILE A 117 14.15 11.16 -5.34
CA ILE A 117 13.17 11.62 -6.33
C ILE A 117 11.84 11.96 -5.65
N ALA A 118 11.34 11.06 -4.80
CA ALA A 118 10.08 11.28 -4.08
C ALA A 118 10.18 12.51 -3.15
N GLY A 119 11.26 12.63 -2.38
CA GLY A 119 11.52 13.79 -1.52
C GLY A 119 11.63 15.09 -2.33
N GLY A 120 12.31 15.05 -3.48
CA GLY A 120 12.42 16.18 -4.39
C GLY A 120 11.07 16.64 -4.94
N ILE A 121 10.22 15.70 -5.38
CA ILE A 121 8.87 16.01 -5.89
C ILE A 121 7.98 16.62 -4.80
N VAL A 122 8.05 16.10 -3.57
CA VAL A 122 7.23 16.57 -2.44
C VAL A 122 7.65 17.98 -1.98
N LEU A 123 8.92 18.34 -2.13
CA LEU A 123 9.43 19.67 -1.76
C LEU A 123 9.03 20.78 -2.75
N ILE A 124 8.52 20.44 -3.94
CA ILE A 124 8.08 21.44 -4.92
C ILE A 124 6.80 22.13 -4.41
N PRO A 125 6.82 23.46 -4.19
CA PRO A 125 5.63 24.19 -3.74
C PRO A 125 4.50 24.09 -4.77
N ASN A 126 3.27 23.87 -4.31
CA ASN A 126 2.07 23.65 -5.12
C ASN A 126 2.04 22.37 -5.96
N ALA A 127 2.85 21.35 -5.64
CA ALA A 127 2.68 20.03 -6.23
C ALA A 127 1.24 19.55 -5.98
N PRO A 128 0.51 19.05 -6.99
CA PRO A 128 -0.86 18.56 -6.83
C PRO A 128 -0.83 17.19 -6.14
N LEU A 129 -0.53 17.17 -4.84
CA LEU A 129 -0.35 15.96 -4.03
C LEU A 129 -1.60 15.06 -4.07
N GLY A 130 -2.79 15.65 -4.12
CA GLY A 130 -4.04 14.91 -4.30
C GLY A 130 -4.10 14.16 -5.63
N PHE A 131 -3.72 14.82 -6.73
CA PHE A 131 -3.65 14.18 -8.04
C PHE A 131 -2.59 13.08 -8.08
N LEU A 132 -1.42 13.30 -7.47
CA LEU A 132 -0.37 12.29 -7.38
C LEU A 132 -0.84 11.06 -6.59
N ASN A 133 -1.50 11.27 -5.44
CA ASN A 133 -2.03 10.19 -4.63
C ASN A 133 -3.09 9.37 -5.40
N LEU A 134 -4.04 10.04 -6.05
CA LEU A 134 -5.05 9.37 -6.88
C LEU A 134 -4.40 8.57 -8.02
N THR A 135 -3.40 9.16 -8.70
CA THR A 135 -2.70 8.49 -9.81
C THR A 135 -1.97 7.24 -9.34
N VAL A 136 -1.21 7.34 -8.23
CA VAL A 136 -0.49 6.19 -7.65
C VAL A 136 -1.47 5.12 -7.19
N GLN A 137 -2.62 5.51 -6.63
CA GLN A 137 -3.65 4.57 -6.21
C GLN A 137 -4.27 3.84 -7.39
N VAL A 138 -4.64 4.54 -8.48
CA VAL A 138 -5.15 3.92 -9.71
C VAL A 138 -4.14 2.94 -10.30
N ILE A 139 -2.86 3.32 -10.33
CA ILE A 139 -1.78 2.44 -10.78
C ILE A 139 -1.74 1.18 -9.89
N ALA A 140 -1.67 1.33 -8.57
CA ALA A 140 -1.63 0.20 -7.63
C ALA A 140 -2.83 -0.74 -7.79
N THR A 141 -4.03 -0.18 -7.96
CA THR A 141 -5.29 -0.86 -8.24
C THR A 141 -5.23 -1.70 -9.52
N ILE A 142 -4.61 -1.21 -10.59
CA ILE A 142 -4.47 -1.98 -11.84
C ILE A 142 -3.46 -3.13 -11.68
N PHE A 143 -2.38 -2.93 -10.93
CA PHE A 143 -1.34 -3.94 -10.74
C PHE A 143 -1.72 -5.04 -9.73
N MET A 144 -2.59 -4.74 -8.75
CA MET A 144 -2.93 -5.69 -7.68
C MET A 144 -3.60 -6.98 -8.19
N PRO A 145 -4.61 -6.96 -9.09
CA PRO A 145 -5.17 -8.19 -9.65
C PRO A 145 -4.15 -9.02 -10.43
N ALA A 146 -3.26 -8.37 -11.19
CA ALA A 146 -2.22 -9.06 -11.95
C ALA A 146 -1.24 -9.79 -11.01
N ALA A 147 -0.78 -9.12 -9.95
CA ALA A 147 0.09 -9.70 -8.93
C ALA A 147 -0.59 -10.89 -8.22
N MET A 148 -1.87 -10.75 -7.87
CA MET A 148 -2.65 -11.82 -7.25
C MET A 148 -2.83 -13.02 -8.17
N MET A 149 -3.06 -12.80 -9.47
CA MET A 149 -3.14 -13.87 -10.45
C MET A 149 -1.82 -14.63 -10.58
N PHE A 150 -0.69 -13.93 -10.65
CA PHE A 150 0.63 -14.58 -10.65
C PHE A 150 0.88 -15.39 -9.38
N LEU A 151 0.50 -14.86 -8.21
CA LEU A 151 0.58 -15.60 -6.96
C LEU A 151 -0.27 -16.86 -7.03
N LEU A 152 -1.51 -16.80 -7.55
CA LEU A 152 -2.37 -17.97 -7.66
C LEU A 152 -1.87 -19.01 -8.65
N LEU A 153 -1.24 -18.59 -9.75
CA LEU A 153 -0.58 -19.51 -10.67
C LEU A 153 0.55 -20.25 -9.96
N LEU A 154 1.39 -19.52 -9.20
CA LEU A 154 2.48 -20.10 -8.42
C LEU A 154 2.00 -21.06 -7.32
N LEU A 155 0.90 -20.71 -6.63
CA LEU A 155 0.28 -21.55 -5.59
C LEU A 155 -0.37 -22.83 -6.16
N ASN A 156 -0.72 -22.83 -7.45
CA ASN A 156 -1.30 -23.97 -8.14
C ASN A 156 -0.25 -24.81 -8.89
N ASP A 157 0.99 -24.33 -9.03
CA ASP A 157 2.06 -25.03 -9.70
C ASP A 157 2.63 -26.16 -8.83
N LYS A 158 2.39 -27.41 -9.24
CA LYS A 158 2.88 -28.60 -8.53
C LYS A 158 4.40 -28.75 -8.59
N GLU A 159 5.06 -28.22 -9.61
CA GLU A 159 6.51 -28.29 -9.74
C GLU A 159 7.20 -27.42 -8.69
N ILE A 160 6.57 -26.28 -8.32
CA ILE A 160 7.11 -25.33 -7.35
C ILE A 160 6.60 -25.61 -5.93
N MET A 161 5.32 -25.94 -5.76
CA MET A 161 4.69 -26.14 -4.45
C MET A 161 4.66 -27.60 -3.94
N GLY A 162 4.94 -28.58 -4.81
CA GLY A 162 4.89 -30.01 -4.44
C GLY A 162 3.53 -30.41 -3.88
N ASP A 163 3.52 -30.96 -2.65
CA ASP A 163 2.29 -31.43 -1.97
C ASP A 163 1.45 -30.30 -1.35
N TYR A 164 1.94 -29.06 -1.34
CA TYR A 164 1.26 -27.90 -0.73
C TYR A 164 0.46 -27.06 -1.73
N THR A 165 0.11 -27.62 -2.89
CA THR A 165 -0.74 -26.92 -3.87
C THR A 165 -2.12 -26.58 -3.30
N ASN A 166 -2.67 -25.47 -3.78
CA ASN A 166 -4.01 -25.01 -3.40
C ASN A 166 -5.08 -26.09 -3.66
N ARG A 167 -5.93 -26.32 -2.65
CA ARG A 167 -7.11 -27.18 -2.77
C ARG A 167 -8.17 -26.50 -3.64
N PRO A 168 -9.10 -27.25 -4.27
CA PRO A 168 -10.14 -26.67 -5.12
C PRO A 168 -10.99 -25.60 -4.39
N TRP A 169 -11.27 -25.78 -3.10
CA TRP A 169 -11.97 -24.75 -2.31
C TRP A 169 -11.17 -23.46 -2.13
N GLN A 170 -9.86 -23.56 -1.87
CA GLN A 170 -8.97 -22.39 -1.73
C GLN A 170 -8.87 -21.63 -3.05
N ASN A 171 -8.85 -22.36 -4.17
CA ASN A 171 -8.82 -21.76 -5.50
C ASN A 171 -10.14 -21.03 -5.80
N ILE A 172 -11.30 -21.63 -5.48
CA ILE A 172 -12.61 -20.96 -5.63
C ILE A 172 -12.66 -19.67 -4.80
N SER A 173 -12.27 -19.72 -3.53
CA SER A 173 -12.22 -18.53 -2.68
C SER A 173 -11.28 -17.46 -3.24
N ALA A 174 -10.11 -17.87 -3.72
CA ALA A 174 -9.15 -16.93 -4.28
C ALA A 174 -9.64 -16.28 -5.57
N PHE A 175 -10.24 -17.04 -6.49
CA PHE A 175 -10.88 -16.49 -7.69
C PHE A 175 -12.05 -15.56 -7.36
N ALA A 176 -12.84 -15.88 -6.32
CA ALA A 176 -13.89 -14.98 -5.85
C ALA A 176 -13.33 -13.66 -5.31
N ILE A 177 -12.24 -13.69 -4.54
CA ILE A 177 -11.56 -12.50 -4.03
C ILE A 177 -10.99 -11.68 -5.19
N VAL A 178 -10.29 -12.31 -6.14
CA VAL A 178 -9.75 -11.63 -7.32
C VAL A 178 -10.86 -11.00 -8.16
N GLY A 179 -11.95 -11.73 -8.40
CA GLY A 179 -13.11 -11.19 -9.12
C GLY A 179 -13.73 -9.99 -8.41
N PHE A 180 -13.88 -10.06 -7.08
CA PHE A 180 -14.37 -8.95 -6.28
C PHE A 180 -13.42 -7.74 -6.34
N LEU A 181 -12.11 -7.96 -6.22
CA LEU A 181 -11.09 -6.92 -6.35
C LEU A 181 -11.20 -6.24 -7.71
N ILE A 182 -11.22 -6.98 -8.83
CA ILE A 182 -11.34 -6.42 -10.18
C ILE A 182 -12.59 -5.55 -10.33
N VAL A 183 -13.73 -5.96 -9.75
CA VAL A 183 -14.96 -5.17 -9.81
C VAL A 183 -14.81 -3.88 -9.00
N MET A 184 -14.30 -3.94 -7.77
CA MET A 184 -14.09 -2.75 -6.93
C MET A 184 -13.06 -1.79 -7.55
N ASP A 185 -11.98 -2.34 -8.07
CA ASP A 185 -10.90 -1.65 -8.76
C ASP A 185 -11.38 -0.97 -10.03
N GLY A 186 -12.21 -1.67 -10.80
CA GLY A 186 -12.87 -1.13 -11.99
C GLY A 186 -13.82 0.02 -11.66
N ILE A 187 -14.63 -0.11 -10.60
CA ILE A 187 -15.51 0.97 -10.13
C ILE A 187 -14.68 2.18 -9.69
N TYR A 188 -13.63 1.98 -8.90
CA TYR A 188 -12.74 3.05 -8.45
C TYR A 188 -12.07 3.76 -9.64
N GLY A 189 -11.53 3.00 -10.60
CA GLY A 189 -10.94 3.54 -11.82
C GLY A 189 -11.94 4.35 -12.65
N LEU A 190 -13.17 3.88 -12.80
CA LEU A 190 -14.23 4.59 -13.51
C LEU A 190 -14.58 5.93 -12.84
N ILE A 191 -14.68 5.95 -11.51
CA ILE A 191 -14.96 7.18 -10.74
C ILE A 191 -13.83 8.21 -10.92
N VAL A 192 -12.58 7.75 -10.89
CA VAL A 192 -11.41 8.64 -11.00
C VAL A 192 -11.21 9.16 -12.42
N VAL A 193 -11.41 8.32 -13.45
CA VAL A 193 -11.22 8.69 -14.86
C VAL A 193 -12.41 9.48 -15.41
N PHE A 194 -13.64 9.15 -15.00
CA PHE A 194 -14.85 9.81 -15.45
C PHE A 194 -15.65 10.38 -14.27
N PRO A 195 -15.15 11.44 -13.61
CA PRO A 195 -15.81 12.05 -12.45
C PRO A 195 -17.21 12.63 -12.77
N HIS A 196 -17.56 12.80 -14.05
CA HIS A 196 -18.82 13.38 -14.52
C HIS A 196 -19.96 12.38 -14.80
N ILE A 197 -19.77 11.06 -14.61
CA ILE A 197 -20.87 10.09 -14.85
C ILE A 197 -21.86 10.05 -13.66
N PHE A 198 -21.43 10.53 -12.49
CA PHE A 198 -22.20 10.49 -11.24
C PHE A 198 -22.44 11.87 -10.60
N THR A 199 -22.29 12.96 -11.37
CA THR A 199 -22.67 14.34 -10.95
C THR A 199 -23.89 14.84 -11.69
#